data_AF-A0AAV5VAU0-F1
#
_entry.id   AF-A0AAV5VAU0-F1
#
_cell.length_a   1.000
_cell.length_b   1.000
_cell.length_c   1.000
_cell.angle_alpha   90.00
_cell.angle_beta   90.00
_cell.angle_gamma   90.00
#
_symmetry.space_group_name_H-M   'P 1'
#
loop_
_entity.id
_entity.type
_entity.pdbx_description
1 polymer ?
#
loop_
_entity_poly.entity_id
_entity_poly.type
_entity_poly.pdbx_seq_one_letter_code
_entity_poly.pdbx_strand_id
1 'polypeptide(L)'
;SDAGKKSEFMNAEDMAKIVQNGDLLEFKRFVQLGKLKKRFYTHWGVCVGEHENKPMVAHMFIIEEGGVQETITSAFIAVTGDLESAEVRLDALDDVCTDLCRINNLDDRKYTKLDTQMIFKRAIDMLGQHNYNLIYNNCEHFAKWCRYDKHTSNQV
;
A
#
# COMPACT_ATOMS: atom_id res chain seq x y z
N SER A 1 22.46 -9.53 -7.92
CA SER A 1 21.03 -9.80 -8.15
C SER A 1 20.26 -9.28 -6.97
N ASP A 2 19.41 -8.28 -7.14
CA ASP A 2 18.67 -7.63 -6.04
C ASP A 2 17.40 -8.43 -5.64
N ALA A 3 17.44 -9.75 -5.85
CA ALA A 3 16.31 -10.64 -5.64
C ALA A 3 15.98 -10.73 -4.15
N GLY A 4 14.80 -10.24 -3.78
CA GLY A 4 14.30 -10.34 -2.41
C GLY A 4 14.73 -9.21 -1.48
N LYS A 5 14.94 -7.99 -2.01
CA LYS A 5 15.20 -6.78 -1.21
C LYS A 5 14.11 -6.59 -0.15
N LYS A 6 14.53 -6.50 1.11
CA LYS A 6 13.68 -6.14 2.24
C LYS A 6 14.44 -5.17 3.13
N SER A 7 13.94 -3.95 3.27
CA SER A 7 14.58 -2.95 4.12
C SER A 7 14.08 -3.06 5.56
N GLU A 8 14.79 -2.39 6.47
CA GLU A 8 14.22 -2.00 7.75
C GLU A 8 13.09 -0.98 7.56
N PHE A 9 12.28 -0.80 8.60
CA PHE A 9 11.27 0.23 8.64
C PHE A 9 11.90 1.60 8.87
N MET A 10 11.53 2.59 8.06
CA MET A 10 12.01 3.98 8.13
C MET A 10 10.90 4.97 7.79
N ASN A 11 11.14 6.25 8.06
CA ASN A 11 10.22 7.34 7.72
C ASN A 11 10.18 7.59 6.20
N ALA A 12 9.26 8.45 5.74
CA ALA A 12 9.10 8.78 4.33
C ALA A 12 10.35 9.43 3.70
N GLU A 13 11.03 10.31 4.43
CA GLU A 13 12.20 11.04 3.94
C GLU A 13 13.37 10.09 3.64
N ASP A 14 13.64 9.16 4.56
CA ASP A 14 14.69 8.16 4.39
C ASP A 14 14.31 7.12 3.34
N MET A 15 13.02 6.77 3.25
CA MET A 15 12.52 5.86 2.21
C MET A 15 12.68 6.47 0.81
N ALA A 16 12.37 7.76 0.64
CA ALA A 16 12.47 8.46 -0.64
C ALA A 16 13.89 8.40 -1.24
N LYS A 17 14.92 8.25 -0.40
CA LYS A 17 16.33 8.13 -0.81
C LYS A 17 16.67 6.77 -1.43
N ILE A 18 15.88 5.72 -1.18
CA ILE A 18 16.23 4.32 -1.53
C ILE A 18 15.17 3.57 -2.33
N VAL A 19 13.94 4.09 -2.39
CA VAL A 19 12.82 3.47 -3.10
C VAL A 19 13.02 3.58 -4.61
N GLN A 20 12.64 2.53 -5.33
CA GLN A 20 12.71 2.50 -6.79
C GLN A 20 11.37 2.14 -7.41
N ASN A 21 11.18 2.52 -8.67
CA ASN A 21 9.98 2.14 -9.42
C ASN A 21 9.77 0.62 -9.44
N GLY A 22 8.55 0.24 -9.08
CA GLY A 22 8.09 -1.11 -8.92
C GLY A 22 8.29 -1.70 -7.52
N ASP A 23 9.02 -1.06 -6.60
CA ASP A 23 9.19 -1.56 -5.23
C ASP A 23 7.84 -1.65 -4.51
N LEU A 24 7.64 -2.78 -3.82
CA LEU A 24 6.51 -2.97 -2.91
C LEU A 24 6.83 -2.30 -1.58
N LEU A 25 5.90 -1.49 -1.11
CA LEU A 25 6.01 -0.79 0.16
C LEU A 25 5.01 -1.35 1.16
N GLU A 26 5.52 -1.64 2.35
CA GLU A 26 4.75 -2.10 3.49
C GLU A 26 4.74 -0.98 4.54
N PHE A 27 3.56 -0.44 4.86
CA PHE A 27 3.37 0.66 5.80
C PHE A 27 2.81 0.16 7.12
N LYS A 28 3.42 0.55 8.25
CA LYS A 28 2.84 0.30 9.56
C LYS A 28 1.71 1.29 9.81
N ARG A 29 0.53 0.77 10.12
CA ARG A 29 -0.60 1.55 10.60
C ARG A 29 -0.78 1.30 12.09
N PHE A 30 -0.85 2.38 12.85
CA PHE A 30 -1.10 2.36 14.27
C PHE A 30 -2.41 3.05 14.55
N VAL A 31 -3.19 2.50 15.48
CA VAL A 31 -4.36 3.19 16.03
C VAL A 31 -3.97 3.73 17.40
N GLN A 32 -4.33 4.99 17.65
CA GLN A 32 -4.16 5.63 18.94
C GLN A 32 -5.49 5.66 19.68
N LEU A 33 -5.58 4.91 20.79
CA LEU A 33 -6.69 5.00 21.74
C LEU A 33 -6.21 5.69 23.02
N GLY A 34 -6.48 6.99 23.12
CA GLY A 34 -5.98 7.83 24.21
C GLY A 34 -4.45 7.90 24.21
N LYS A 35 -3.80 7.36 25.25
CA LYS A 35 -2.33 7.31 25.38
C LYS A 35 -1.70 6.03 24.80
N LEU A 36 -2.52 5.05 24.39
CA LEU A 36 -2.04 3.77 23.86
C LEU A 36 -1.95 3.81 22.33
N LYS A 37 -0.74 3.65 21.79
CA LYS A 37 -0.50 3.45 20.36
C LYS A 37 -0.30 1.95 20.11
N LYS A 38 -1.25 1.30 19.44
CA LYS A 38 -1.17 -0.14 19.11
C LYS A 38 -1.10 -0.32 17.60
N ARG A 39 -0.23 -1.21 17.13
CA ARG A 39 -0.17 -1.60 15.72
C ARG A 39 -1.50 -2.28 15.37
N PHE A 40 -2.16 -1.78 14.34
CA PHE A 40 -3.49 -2.27 13.93
C PHE A 40 -3.36 -3.21 12.75
N TYR A 41 -2.84 -2.70 11.63
CA TYR A 41 -2.61 -3.49 10.43
C TYR A 41 -1.39 -3.02 9.66
N THR A 42 -1.18 -3.67 8.53
CA THR A 42 -0.11 -3.36 7.60
C THR A 42 -0.74 -3.00 6.28
N HIS A 43 -0.46 -1.80 5.79
CA HIS A 43 -0.95 -1.33 4.50
C HIS A 43 0.09 -1.59 3.42
N TRP A 44 -0.35 -1.73 2.17
CA TRP A 44 0.54 -2.05 1.05
C TRP A 44 0.28 -1.12 -0.14
N GLY A 45 1.36 -0.82 -0.86
CA GLY A 45 1.35 -0.08 -2.11
C GLY A 45 2.55 -0.44 -2.98
N VAL A 46 2.57 0.11 -4.19
CA VAL A 46 3.66 -0.06 -5.15
C VAL A 46 4.14 1.32 -5.63
N CYS A 47 5.46 1.54 -5.60
CA CYS A 47 6.06 2.78 -6.10
C CYS A 47 5.99 2.83 -7.63
N VAL A 48 5.40 3.87 -8.21
CA VAL A 48 5.05 3.96 -9.64
C VAL A 48 5.38 5.33 -10.24
N GLY A 49 6.65 5.71 -10.19
CA GLY A 49 7.14 6.96 -10.76
C GLY A 49 7.37 8.03 -9.72
N GLU A 50 7.47 9.26 -10.20
CA GLU A 50 7.81 10.44 -9.40
C GLU A 50 7.00 11.63 -9.93
N HIS A 51 6.53 12.49 -9.02
CA HIS A 51 5.89 13.77 -9.34
C HIS A 51 6.46 14.84 -8.41
N GLU A 52 6.86 15.99 -8.95
CA GLU A 52 7.47 17.09 -8.18
C GLU A 52 8.65 16.65 -7.28
N ASN A 53 9.49 15.73 -7.77
CA ASN A 53 10.60 15.11 -7.02
C ASN A 53 10.18 14.26 -5.80
N LYS A 54 8.91 13.83 -5.75
CA LYS A 54 8.40 12.91 -4.73
C LYS A 54 8.04 11.56 -5.36
N PRO A 55 8.50 10.43 -4.79
CA PRO A 55 8.06 9.12 -5.23
C PRO A 55 6.55 8.98 -5.10
N MET A 56 5.90 8.48 -6.14
CA MET A 56 4.45 8.26 -6.16
C MET A 56 4.13 6.81 -5.84
N VAL A 57 3.11 6.59 -5.02
CA VAL A 57 2.68 5.27 -4.57
C VAL A 57 1.25 5.02 -5.01
N ALA A 58 1.05 3.97 -5.81
CA ALA A 58 -0.28 3.45 -6.05
C ALA A 58 -0.65 2.50 -4.89
N HIS A 59 -1.80 2.75 -4.27
CA HIS A 59 -2.30 1.92 -3.17
C HIS A 59 -3.81 1.97 -3.11
N MET A 60 -4.41 1.00 -2.43
CA MET A 60 -5.82 1.11 -2.08
C MET A 60 -6.03 2.06 -0.91
N PHE A 61 -7.10 2.84 -0.97
CA PHE A 61 -7.54 3.78 0.03
C PHE A 61 -9.00 3.47 0.39
N ILE A 62 -9.35 3.61 1.65
CA ILE A 62 -10.70 3.33 2.16
C ILE A 62 -11.54 4.59 1.99
N ILE A 63 -12.62 4.54 1.22
CA ILE A 63 -13.55 5.66 1.08
C ILE A 63 -14.63 5.55 2.16
N GLU A 64 -14.84 6.63 2.90
CA GLU A 64 -16.05 6.83 3.70
C GLU A 64 -16.95 7.89 3.04
N GLU A 65 -18.27 7.66 3.01
CA GLU A 65 -19.23 8.77 2.88
C GLU A 65 -19.26 9.55 4.21
N GLY A 66 -18.66 10.74 4.26
CA GLY A 66 -18.80 11.63 5.43
C GLY A 66 -17.53 12.33 5.92
N GLY A 67 -16.37 12.06 5.34
CA GLY A 67 -15.16 12.88 5.52
C GLY A 67 -14.53 12.81 6.91
N VAL A 68 -14.60 11.67 7.59
CA VAL A 68 -13.94 11.48 8.90
C VAL A 68 -12.49 11.03 8.69
N GLN A 69 -11.58 11.56 9.51
CA GLN A 69 -10.12 11.45 9.41
C GLN A 69 -9.59 10.00 9.54
N GLU A 70 -8.51 9.62 8.82
CA GLU A 70 -7.92 8.26 8.74
C GLU A 70 -7.86 7.46 10.06
N THR A 71 -7.62 8.14 11.18
CA THR A 71 -7.54 7.57 12.53
C THR A 71 -8.87 6.98 12.99
N ILE A 72 -9.98 7.63 12.64
CA ILE A 72 -11.33 7.22 13.04
C ILE A 72 -11.78 6.03 12.20
N THR A 73 -11.51 6.02 10.88
CA THR A 73 -11.77 4.85 10.00
C THR A 73 -11.02 3.61 10.48
N SER A 74 -9.75 3.75 10.83
CA SER A 74 -8.94 2.63 11.34
C SER A 74 -9.50 2.10 12.68
N ALA A 75 -9.99 2.99 13.56
CA ALA A 75 -10.63 2.60 14.82
C ALA A 75 -12.03 2.02 14.60
N PHE A 76 -12.80 2.54 13.63
CA PHE A 76 -14.14 2.10 13.30
C PHE A 76 -14.11 0.69 12.69
N ILE A 77 -13.27 0.45 11.68
CA ILE A 77 -13.06 -0.90 11.11
C ILE A 77 -12.61 -1.89 12.19
N ALA A 78 -11.75 -1.46 13.13
CA ALA A 78 -11.32 -2.30 14.24
C ALA A 78 -12.47 -2.73 15.16
N VAL A 79 -13.51 -1.91 15.28
CA VAL A 79 -14.62 -2.06 16.22
C VAL A 79 -15.84 -2.70 15.56
N THR A 80 -16.19 -2.28 14.34
CA THR A 80 -17.42 -2.68 13.65
C THR A 80 -17.20 -3.83 12.69
N GLY A 81 -15.99 -3.99 12.15
CA GLY A 81 -15.72 -4.95 11.07
C GLY A 81 -16.45 -4.63 9.77
N ASP A 82 -17.16 -3.49 9.71
CA ASP A 82 -17.95 -3.05 8.58
C ASP A 82 -17.09 -2.16 7.69
N LEU A 83 -17.13 -2.43 6.40
CA LEU A 83 -16.18 -1.88 5.45
C LEU A 83 -16.91 -1.29 4.26
N GLU A 84 -17.00 0.03 4.27
CA GLU A 84 -17.45 0.79 3.11
C GLU A 84 -16.30 0.90 2.10
N SER A 85 -16.66 0.90 0.82
CA SER A 85 -15.82 0.70 -0.38
C SER A 85 -14.37 1.22 -0.33
N ALA A 86 -13.44 0.50 -0.96
CA ALA A 86 -12.08 0.99 -1.22
C ALA A 86 -11.86 1.33 -2.70
N GLU A 87 -11.03 2.33 -2.96
CA GLU A 87 -10.54 2.72 -4.30
C GLU A 87 -9.02 2.65 -4.40
N VAL A 88 -8.49 2.53 -5.61
CA VAL A 88 -7.06 2.73 -5.83
C VAL A 88 -6.76 4.21 -6.06
N ARG A 89 -5.82 4.75 -5.28
CA ARG A 89 -5.27 6.11 -5.41
C ARG A 89 -3.82 6.09 -5.83
N LEU A 90 -3.36 7.25 -6.27
CA LEU A 90 -1.96 7.57 -6.54
C LEU A 90 -1.58 8.79 -5.73
N ASP A 91 -0.89 8.55 -4.61
CA ASP A 91 -0.54 9.59 -3.64
C ASP A 91 1.00 9.67 -3.47
N ALA A 92 1.50 10.80 -2.99
CA ALA A 92 2.94 10.96 -2.75
C ALA A 92 3.38 10.11 -1.54
N LEU A 93 4.62 9.62 -1.55
CA LEU A 93 5.13 8.73 -0.50
C LEU A 93 5.01 9.33 0.91
N ASP A 94 5.20 10.63 1.05
CA ASP A 94 5.06 11.36 2.32
C ASP A 94 3.62 11.42 2.83
N ASP A 95 2.64 11.49 1.92
CA ASP A 95 1.23 11.42 2.28
C ASP A 95 0.84 10.00 2.73
N VAL A 96 1.36 8.96 2.06
CA VAL A 96 1.03 7.56 2.38
C VAL A 96 1.78 7.04 3.62
N CYS A 97 3.03 7.49 3.83
CA CYS A 97 3.90 7.04 4.92
C CYS A 97 3.82 7.96 6.14
N THR A 98 2.66 7.98 6.80
CA THR A 98 2.41 8.77 8.02
C THR A 98 3.24 8.35 9.25
N ASP A 99 3.65 7.08 9.32
CA ASP A 99 4.51 6.55 10.38
C ASP A 99 5.81 5.97 9.79
N LEU A 100 5.85 4.65 9.57
CA LEU A 100 7.03 3.95 9.07
C LEU A 100 6.65 3.03 7.93
N CYS A 101 7.49 2.96 6.91
CA CYS A 101 7.36 2.01 5.81
C CYS A 101 8.66 1.24 5.56
N ARG A 102 8.57 0.15 4.81
CA ARG A 102 9.73 -0.59 4.32
C ARG A 102 9.51 -1.08 2.89
N ILE A 103 10.60 -1.29 2.16
CA ILE A 103 10.58 -2.07 0.93
C ILE A 103 10.44 -3.55 1.30
N ASN A 104 9.54 -4.27 0.63
CA ASN A 104 9.35 -5.70 0.85
C ASN A 104 9.10 -6.44 -0.47
N ASN A 105 10.18 -6.70 -1.22
CA ASN A 105 10.19 -7.46 -2.47
C ASN A 105 10.56 -8.95 -2.25
N LEU A 106 10.33 -9.52 -1.06
CA LEU A 106 10.76 -10.90 -0.75
C LEU A 106 10.24 -11.95 -1.76
N ASP A 107 9.07 -11.70 -2.35
CA ASP A 107 8.45 -12.60 -3.33
C ASP A 107 9.17 -12.61 -4.69
N ASP A 108 10.15 -11.72 -4.94
CA ASP A 108 11.08 -11.82 -6.07
C ASP A 108 11.86 -13.16 -6.07
N ARG A 109 11.97 -13.81 -4.91
CA ARG A 109 12.57 -15.15 -4.79
C ARG A 109 11.70 -16.26 -5.40
N LYS A 110 10.41 -15.97 -5.63
CA LYS A 110 9.40 -16.92 -6.12
C LYS A 110 8.83 -16.51 -7.47
N TYR A 111 8.68 -15.22 -7.71
CA TYR A 111 8.04 -14.66 -8.89
C TYR A 111 8.97 -13.67 -9.60
N THR A 112 8.84 -13.60 -10.92
CA THR A 112 9.59 -12.62 -11.72
C THR A 112 8.91 -11.26 -11.64
N LYS A 113 9.67 -10.23 -11.25
CA LYS A 113 9.23 -8.82 -11.33
C LYS A 113 8.90 -8.47 -12.78
N LEU A 114 7.75 -7.86 -13.02
CA LEU A 114 7.41 -7.28 -14.32
C LEU A 114 8.27 -6.05 -14.63
N ASP A 115 8.32 -5.67 -15.91
CA ASP A 115 8.91 -4.39 -16.31
C ASP A 115 8.22 -3.22 -15.60
N THR A 116 8.97 -2.19 -15.23
CA THR A 116 8.43 -1.06 -14.45
C THR A 116 7.33 -0.31 -15.21
N GLN A 117 7.36 -0.26 -16.55
CA GLN A 117 6.28 0.32 -17.35
C GLN A 117 5.00 -0.50 -17.26
N MET A 118 5.13 -1.83 -17.21
CA MET A 118 3.99 -2.72 -17.05
C MET A 118 3.39 -2.62 -15.64
N ILE A 119 4.23 -2.48 -14.61
CA ILE A 119 3.78 -2.24 -13.23
C ILE A 119 3.03 -0.92 -13.15
N PHE A 120 3.59 0.16 -13.72
CA PHE A 120 2.94 1.47 -13.79
C PHE A 120 1.59 1.37 -14.50
N LYS A 121 1.56 0.80 -15.72
CA LYS A 121 0.32 0.63 -16.48
C LYS A 121 -0.75 -0.11 -15.69
N ARG A 122 -0.40 -1.22 -15.03
CA ARG A 122 -1.33 -1.98 -14.18
C ARG A 122 -1.88 -1.13 -13.04
N ALA A 123 -1.04 -0.37 -12.35
CA ALA A 123 -1.47 0.50 -11.27
C ALA A 123 -2.44 1.59 -11.77
N ILE A 124 -2.12 2.23 -12.92
CA ILE A 124 -2.96 3.27 -13.52
C ILE A 124 -4.31 2.72 -14.00
N ASP A 125 -4.33 1.54 -14.63
CA ASP A 125 -5.56 0.90 -15.13
C ASP A 125 -6.56 0.57 -13.98
N MET A 126 -6.09 0.57 -12.72
CA MET A 126 -6.91 0.30 -11.53
C MET A 126 -7.33 1.56 -10.77
N LEU A 127 -6.86 2.75 -11.15
CA LEU A 127 -7.20 4.00 -10.44
C LEU A 127 -8.71 4.25 -10.45
N GLY A 128 -9.24 4.64 -9.29
CA GLY A 128 -10.67 4.91 -9.13
C GLY A 128 -11.57 3.67 -9.24
N GLN A 129 -11.03 2.44 -9.25
CA GLN A 129 -11.88 1.25 -9.19
C GLN A 129 -12.40 1.02 -7.76
N HIS A 130 -13.73 1.05 -7.61
CA HIS A 130 -14.45 0.82 -6.36
C HIS A 130 -15.12 -0.55 -6.40
N ASN A 131 -14.59 -1.60 -5.73
CA ASN A 131 -15.29 -2.90 -5.55
C ASN A 131 -14.57 -3.88 -4.60
N TYR A 132 -13.79 -3.39 -3.63
CA TYR A 132 -12.95 -4.25 -2.81
C TYR A 132 -13.53 -4.49 -1.41
N ASN A 133 -14.16 -5.65 -1.20
CA ASN A 133 -14.52 -6.14 0.14
C ASN A 133 -13.34 -6.92 0.75
N LEU A 134 -12.98 -6.63 2.02
CA LEU A 134 -11.87 -7.20 2.83
C LEU A 134 -10.45 -6.64 2.55
N ILE A 135 -10.19 -5.46 3.11
CA ILE A 135 -9.07 -4.55 2.74
C ILE A 135 -7.64 -5.06 3.03
N TYR A 136 -7.41 -5.89 4.05
CA TYR A 136 -6.03 -6.31 4.38
C TYR A 136 -5.40 -7.18 3.31
N ASN A 137 -6.12 -8.22 2.87
CA ASN A 137 -5.65 -9.09 1.79
C ASN A 137 -5.67 -8.33 0.47
N ASN A 138 -6.66 -7.47 0.26
CA ASN A 138 -6.79 -6.75 -1.00
C ASN A 138 -5.59 -5.83 -1.24
N CYS A 139 -5.13 -5.02 -0.28
CA CYS A 139 -4.05 -4.05 -0.55
C CYS A 139 -2.73 -4.75 -0.91
N GLU A 140 -2.41 -5.84 -0.20
CA GLU A 140 -1.26 -6.68 -0.52
C GLU A 140 -1.44 -7.34 -1.89
N HIS A 141 -2.62 -7.88 -2.18
CA HIS A 141 -2.93 -8.52 -3.46
C HIS A 141 -2.84 -7.55 -4.63
N PHE A 142 -3.36 -6.33 -4.49
CA PHE A 142 -3.26 -5.28 -5.51
C PHE A 142 -1.80 -4.95 -5.82
N ALA A 143 -1.00 -4.66 -4.78
CA ALA A 143 0.40 -4.29 -4.97
C ALA A 143 1.20 -5.44 -5.61
N LYS A 144 0.96 -6.69 -5.16
CA LYS A 144 1.59 -7.89 -5.75
C LYS A 144 1.10 -8.20 -7.16
N TRP A 145 -0.17 -7.99 -7.46
CA TRP A 145 -0.73 -8.13 -8.80
C TRP A 145 -0.06 -7.14 -9.76
N CYS A 146 0.11 -5.89 -9.35
CA CYS A 146 0.85 -4.89 -10.12
C CYS A 146 2.28 -5.34 -10.42
N ARG A 147 3.01 -5.88 -9.43
CA ARG A 147 4.43 -6.25 -9.58
C ARG A 147 4.68 -7.59 -10.30
N TYR A 148 3.83 -8.60 -10.09
CA TYR A 148 4.13 -9.99 -10.46
C TYR A 148 3.12 -10.65 -11.41
N ASP A 149 2.03 -9.98 -11.76
CA ASP A 149 0.90 -10.58 -12.49
C ASP A 149 0.33 -11.83 -11.79
N LYS A 150 0.28 -11.79 -10.45
CA LYS A 150 -0.29 -12.88 -9.64
C LYS A 150 -1.58 -12.40 -9.01
N HIS A 151 -2.68 -12.85 -9.59
CA HIS A 151 -3.95 -12.93 -8.88
C HIS A 151 -3.80 -13.99 -7.79
N THR A 152 -3.51 -13.61 -6.56
CA THR A 152 -3.78 -14.48 -5.42
C THR A 152 -5.29 -14.47 -5.17
N SER A 153 -6.02 -15.16 -6.04
CA SER A 153 -7.42 -15.51 -5.82
C SER A 153 -7.46 -16.62 -4.76
N ASN A 154 -7.45 -16.22 -3.49
CA ASN A 154 -8.01 -17.03 -2.41
C ASN A 154 -9.19 -16.28 -1.78
N GLN A 155 -10.09 -15.75 -2.62
CA GLN A 155 -11.47 -15.55 -2.21
C GLN A 155 -12.25 -16.80 -2.61
N VAL A 156 -12.43 -17.69 -1.63
CA VAL A 156 -13.66 -18.47 -1.48
C VAL A 156 -14.52 -17.80 -0.43
#